data_AF-A0A2A2H2L8-F1
#
_entry.id   AF-A0A2A2H2L8-F1
#
_cell.length_a   1.000
_cell.length_b   1.000
_cell.length_c   1.000
_cell.angle_alpha   90.00
_cell.angle_beta   90.00
_cell.angle_gamma   90.00
#
_symmetry.space_group_name_H-M   'P 1'
#
loop_
_entity.id
_entity.type
_entity.pdbx_description
1 polymer ?
#
loop_
_entity_poly.entity_id
_entity_poly.type
_entity_poly.pdbx_seq_one_letter_code
_entity_poly.pdbx_strand_id
1 'polypeptide(L)'
;MVYEIFIPSIPFVGGYLITYTLYNTGLIKKSLHANLWNFILLSAFLVAACAGFVLMVLLELGIITSINSGLLYWHVEFGITMALVTVFHIIIYWKSTRRLFTGGKVKS
;
A
#
# COMPACT_ATOMS: atom_id res chain seq x y z
N MET A 1 -17.64 -13.49 2.58
CA MET A 1 -17.63 -12.02 2.76
C MET A 1 -17.39 -11.41 1.40
N VAL A 2 -18.18 -10.42 1.00
CA VAL A 2 -17.90 -9.61 -0.20
C VAL A 2 -17.00 -8.48 0.26
N TYR A 3 -15.83 -8.33 -0.36
CA TYR A 3 -14.90 -7.24 -0.06
C TYR A 3 -15.26 -6.05 -0.93
N GLU A 4 -15.71 -4.97 -0.32
CA GLU A 4 -16.06 -3.74 -1.01
C GLU A 4 -14.79 -2.93 -1.26
N ILE A 5 -14.26 -2.97 -2.48
CA ILE A 5 -13.00 -2.29 -2.82
C ILE A 5 -13.19 -0.76 -2.87
N PHE A 6 -14.36 -0.30 -3.31
CA PHE A 6 -14.58 1.11 -3.63
C PHE A 6 -14.58 2.02 -2.40
N ILE A 7 -15.35 1.66 -1.37
CA ILE A 7 -15.50 2.47 -0.16
C ILE A 7 -14.15 2.73 0.56
N PRO A 8 -13.33 1.70 0.88
CA PRO A 8 -12.05 1.92 1.56
C PRO A 8 -11.02 2.62 0.66
N SER A 9 -11.17 2.59 -0.67
CA SER A 9 -10.25 3.26 -1.60
C SER A 9 -10.41 4.79 -1.63
N ILE A 10 -11.62 5.30 -1.41
CA ILE A 10 -11.94 6.74 -1.45
C ILE A 10 -11.00 7.58 -0.57
N PRO A 11 -10.78 7.27 0.73
CA PRO A 11 -9.91 8.09 1.58
C PRO A 11 -8.45 8.10 1.09
N PHE A 12 -7.95 7.00 0.53
CA PHE A 12 -6.58 6.96 0.00
C PHE A 12 -6.44 7.79 -1.28
N VAL A 13 -7.39 7.70 -2.20
CA VAL A 13 -7.40 8.54 -3.41
C VAL A 13 -7.51 10.01 -3.04
N GLY A 14 -8.45 10.36 -2.15
CA GLY A 14 -8.62 11.73 -1.66
C GLY A 14 -7.36 12.26 -0.97
N GLY A 15 -6.78 11.48 -0.06
CA GLY A 15 -5.52 11.82 0.61
C GLY A 15 -4.36 12.02 -0.37
N TYR A 16 -4.28 11.18 -1.41
CA TYR A 16 -3.23 11.29 -2.44
C TYR A 16 -3.37 12.60 -3.19
N LEU A 17 -4.58 12.93 -3.65
CA LEU A 17 -4.85 14.18 -4.37
C LEU A 17 -4.62 15.42 -3.50
N ILE A 18 -4.98 15.37 -2.23
CA ILE A 18 -4.72 16.46 -1.28
C ILE A 18 -3.21 16.69 -1.15
N THR A 19 -2.46 15.64 -0.76
CA THR A 19 -1.01 15.77 -0.56
C THR A 19 -0.28 16.12 -1.86
N TYR A 20 -0.77 15.63 -3.00
CA TYR A 20 -0.28 16.01 -4.33
C TYR A 20 -0.50 17.50 -4.61
N THR A 21 -1.70 18.02 -4.32
CA THR A 21 -2.02 19.44 -4.50
C THR A 21 -1.15 20.32 -3.61
N LEU A 22 -0.98 19.96 -2.34
CA LEU A 22 -0.10 20.69 -1.40
C LEU A 22 1.36 20.69 -1.88
N TYR A 23 1.84 19.57 -2.43
CA TYR A 23 3.19 19.51 -3.00
C TYR A 23 3.29 20.40 -4.26
N ASN A 24 2.29 20.34 -5.13
CA ASN A 24 2.28 21.10 -6.38
C ASN A 24 2.18 22.62 -6.16
N THR A 25 1.49 23.07 -5.11
CA THR A 25 1.43 24.49 -4.72
C THR A 25 2.62 24.95 -3.89
N GLY A 26 3.58 24.06 -3.60
CA GLY A 26 4.78 24.38 -2.82
C GLY A 26 4.56 24.48 -1.30
N LEU A 27 3.36 24.15 -0.81
CA LEU A 27 3.05 24.15 0.63
C LEU A 27 3.79 23.04 1.38
N ILE A 28 4.04 21.90 0.73
CA ILE A 28 4.88 20.83 1.27
C ILE A 28 6.00 20.45 0.30
N LYS A 29 7.10 19.92 0.84
CA LYS A 29 8.20 19.39 0.04
C LYS A 29 7.75 18.11 -0.68
N LYS A 30 8.25 17.90 -1.91
CA LYS A 30 8.07 16.65 -2.66
C LYS A 30 8.45 15.41 -1.84
N SER A 31 9.54 15.52 -1.06
CA SER A 31 10.02 14.45 -0.19
C SER A 31 9.00 14.08 0.87
N LEU A 32 8.23 15.04 1.42
CA LEU A 32 7.20 14.74 2.41
C LEU A 32 6.05 13.95 1.80
N HIS A 33 5.54 14.38 0.64
CA HIS A 33 4.52 13.62 -0.10
C HIS A 33 4.99 12.18 -0.39
N ALA A 34 6.19 12.02 -0.97
CA ALA A 34 6.71 10.70 -1.28
C ALA A 34 6.93 9.82 -0.04
N ASN A 35 7.50 10.37 1.03
CA ASN A 35 7.78 9.63 2.25
C ASN A 35 6.51 9.18 2.97
N LEU A 36 5.46 10.00 2.96
CA LEU A 36 4.16 9.63 3.53
C LEU A 36 3.57 8.40 2.82
N TRP A 37 3.51 8.42 1.50
CA TRP A 37 2.95 7.30 0.73
C TRP A 37 3.81 6.04 0.83
N ASN A 38 5.14 6.17 0.87
CA ASN A 38 6.04 5.05 1.12
C ASN A 38 5.85 4.46 2.53
N PHE A 39 5.62 5.31 3.54
CA PHE A 39 5.36 4.85 4.90
C PHE A 39 4.03 4.09 5.01
N ILE A 40 2.98 4.58 4.34
CA ILE A 40 1.68 3.89 4.28
C ILE A 40 1.85 2.52 3.59
N LEU A 41 2.56 2.47 2.45
CA LEU A 41 2.80 1.23 1.72
C LEU A 41 3.55 0.21 2.58
N LEU A 42 4.64 0.63 3.24
CA LEU A 42 5.44 -0.25 4.10
C LEU A 42 4.63 -0.75 5.30
N SER A 43 3.85 0.13 5.93
CA SER A 43 3.01 -0.24 7.07
C SER A 43 1.96 -1.27 6.68
N ALA A 44 1.27 -1.06 5.54
CA ALA A 44 0.28 -2.00 5.02
C ALA A 44 0.93 -3.35 4.66
N PHE A 45 2.14 -3.34 4.10
CA PHE A 45 2.92 -4.54 3.83
C PHE A 45 3.23 -5.33 5.08
N LEU A 46 3.76 -4.68 6.12
CA LEU A 46 4.10 -5.36 7.37
C LEU A 46 2.86 -5.97 8.03
N VAL A 47 1.74 -5.23 8.09
CA VAL A 47 0.51 -5.75 8.70
C VAL A 47 -0.05 -6.92 7.90
N ALA A 48 -0.16 -6.81 6.57
CA ALA A 48 -0.65 -7.90 5.74
C ALA A 48 0.26 -9.14 5.82
N ALA A 49 1.58 -8.97 5.74
CA ALA A 49 2.54 -10.07 5.82
C ALA A 49 2.47 -10.78 7.17
N CYS A 50 2.46 -10.04 8.28
CA CYS A 50 2.34 -10.60 9.61
C CYS A 50 1.00 -11.32 9.80
N ALA A 51 -0.12 -10.69 9.40
CA ALA A 51 -1.44 -11.30 9.53
C ALA A 51 -1.56 -12.61 8.73
N GLY A 52 -1.05 -12.61 7.49
CA GLY A 52 -1.03 -13.80 6.64
C GLY A 52 -0.14 -14.91 7.19
N PHE A 53 1.05 -14.55 7.70
CA PHE A 53 1.98 -15.50 8.31
C PHE A 53 1.41 -16.13 9.59
N VAL A 54 0.86 -15.32 10.50
CA VAL A 54 0.22 -15.83 11.72
C VAL A 54 -0.98 -16.72 11.39
N LEU A 55 -1.81 -16.31 10.43
CA LEU A 55 -2.96 -17.11 9.99
C LEU A 55 -2.51 -18.47 9.44
N MET A 56 -1.46 -18.48 8.59
CA MET A 56 -0.89 -19.71 8.05
C MET A 56 -0.45 -20.67 9.17
N VAL A 57 0.30 -20.17 10.16
CA VAL A 57 0.77 -20.99 11.29
C VAL A 57 -0.40 -21.56 12.09
N LEU A 58 -1.44 -20.77 12.38
CA LEU A 58 -2.61 -21.25 13.13
C LEU A 58 -3.36 -22.37 12.38
N LEU A 59 -3.51 -22.23 11.07
CA LEU A 59 -4.18 -23.22 10.23
C LEU A 59 -3.38 -24.53 10.15
N GLU A 60 -2.05 -24.44 10.02
CA GLU A 60 -1.17 -25.62 9.99
C GLU A 60 -1.19 -26.40 11.32
N LEU A 61 -1.33 -25.69 12.44
CA LEU A 61 -1.48 -26.30 13.77
C LEU A 61 -2.90 -26.82 14.05
N GLY A 62 -3.84 -26.69 13.12
CA GLY A 62 -5.24 -27.08 13.32
C GLY A 62 -6.02 -26.20 14.30
N ILE A 63 -5.51 -25.01 14.62
CA ILE A 63 -6.13 -24.08 15.57
C ILE A 63 -7.17 -23.23 14.82
N ILE A 64 -8.44 -23.56 15.00
CA ILE A 64 -9.57 -22.84 14.40
C ILE A 64 -10.28 -22.02 15.47
N THR A 65 -10.12 -20.71 15.40
CA THR A 65 -10.73 -19.76 16.34
C THR A 65 -11.33 -18.56 15.59
N SER A 66 -12.06 -17.70 16.32
CA SER A 66 -12.56 -16.43 15.77
C SER A 66 -11.44 -15.46 15.34
N ILE A 67 -10.21 -15.68 15.79
CA ILE A 67 -9.04 -14.88 15.38
C ILE A 67 -8.69 -15.16 13.92
N ASN A 68 -8.88 -16.39 13.43
CA ASN A 68 -8.53 -16.77 12.06
C ASN A 68 -9.30 -15.92 11.02
N SER A 69 -10.60 -15.72 11.24
CA SER A 69 -11.42 -14.89 10.35
C SER A 69 -11.06 -13.41 10.44
N GLY A 70 -10.70 -12.91 11.63
CA GLY A 70 -10.19 -11.56 11.82
C GLY A 70 -8.86 -11.33 11.10
N LEU A 71 -7.91 -12.26 11.24
CA LEU A 71 -6.62 -12.20 10.55
C LEU A 71 -6.78 -12.26 9.03
N LEU A 72 -7.67 -13.13 8.53
CA LEU A 72 -7.96 -13.21 7.10
C LEU A 72 -8.59 -11.91 6.58
N TYR A 73 -9.55 -11.34 7.31
CA TYR A 73 -10.18 -10.07 6.97
C TYR A 73 -9.13 -8.96 6.86
N TRP A 74 -8.34 -8.73 7.91
CA TRP A 74 -7.34 -7.66 7.92
C TRP A 74 -6.22 -7.91 6.90
N HIS A 75 -5.78 -9.15 6.70
CA HIS A 75 -4.82 -9.49 5.65
C HIS A 75 -5.28 -9.02 4.27
N VAL A 76 -6.55 -9.28 3.93
CA VAL A 76 -7.13 -8.89 2.63
C VAL A 76 -7.28 -7.36 2.53
N GLU A 77 -7.81 -6.70 3.56
CA GLU A 77 -8.00 -5.23 3.56
C GLU A 77 -6.67 -4.46 3.40
N PHE A 78 -5.63 -4.88 4.13
CA PHE A 78 -4.30 -4.31 3.97
C PHE A 78 -3.66 -4.69 2.63
N GLY A 79 -3.98 -5.86 2.08
CA GLY A 79 -3.62 -6.26 0.72
C GLY A 79 -4.20 -5.33 -0.35
N ILE A 80 -5.49 -4.99 -0.25
CA ILE A 80 -6.16 -4.04 -1.15
C ILE A 80 -5.53 -2.66 -1.01
N THR A 81 -5.29 -2.21 0.22
CA THR A 81 -4.60 -0.94 0.49
C THR A 81 -3.22 -0.89 -0.16
N MET A 82 -2.43 -1.96 -0.03
CA MET A 82 -1.13 -2.06 -0.68
C MET A 82 -1.23 -2.00 -2.20
N ALA A 83 -2.17 -2.73 -2.81
CA ALA A 83 -2.34 -2.74 -4.25
C ALA A 83 -2.64 -1.32 -4.77
N LEU A 84 -3.55 -0.61 -4.11
CA LEU A 84 -3.88 0.78 -4.44
C LEU A 84 -2.69 1.72 -4.26
N VAL A 85 -2.00 1.68 -3.11
CA VAL A 85 -0.88 2.59 -2.82
C VAL A 85 0.34 2.27 -3.70
N THR A 86 0.50 1.03 -4.16
CA THR A 86 1.51 0.67 -5.17
C THR A 86 1.34 1.46 -6.46
N VAL A 87 0.10 1.73 -6.90
CA VAL A 87 -0.16 2.59 -8.06
C VAL A 87 0.39 4.00 -7.81
N PHE A 88 0.14 4.57 -6.63
CA PHE A 88 0.69 5.87 -6.25
C PHE A 88 2.22 5.87 -6.20
N HIS A 89 2.82 4.81 -5.66
CA HIS A 89 4.27 4.63 -5.65
C HIS A 89 4.85 4.63 -7.07
N ILE A 90 4.22 3.92 -8.01
CA ILE A 90 4.61 3.92 -9.43
C ILE A 90 4.51 5.32 -10.03
N ILE A 91 3.45 6.08 -9.73
CA ILE A 91 3.25 7.45 -10.23
C ILE A 91 4.33 8.40 -9.68
N ILE A 92 4.58 8.36 -8.36
CA ILE A 92 5.60 9.19 -7.69
C ILE A 92 6.98 8.97 -8.33
N TYR A 93 7.31 7.71 -8.60
CA TYR A 93 8.61 7.29 -9.15
C TYR A 93 8.57 7.02 -10.67
N TRP A 94 7.60 7.56 -11.42
CA TRP A 94 7.36 7.22 -12.82
C TRP A 94 8.62 7.29 -13.71
N LYS A 95 9.47 8.30 -13.52
CA LYS A 95 10.73 8.43 -14.26
C LYS A 95 11.68 7.25 -14.01
N SER A 96 11.76 6.77 -12.76
CA SER A 96 12.55 5.59 -12.38
C SER A 96 11.89 4.32 -12.94
N THR A 97 10.59 4.16 -12.71
CA THR A 97 9.82 3.00 -13.17
C THR A 97 9.89 2.82 -14.68
N ARG A 98 9.69 3.89 -15.46
CA ARG A 98 9.80 3.84 -16.93
C ARG A 98 11.19 3.38 -17.39
N ARG A 99 12.26 3.77 -16.69
CA ARG A 99 13.65 3.40 -17.05
C ARG A 99 13.90 1.90 -16.89
N LEU A 100 13.26 1.25 -15.92
CA LEU A 100 13.34 -0.21 -15.74
C LEU A 100 12.82 -0.94 -16.98
N PHE A 101 11.76 -0.43 -17.61
CA PHE A 101 11.18 -1.04 -18.81
C PHE A 101 11.88 -0.63 -20.11
N THR A 102 12.55 0.53 -20.15
CA THR A 102 13.22 1.02 -21.36
C THR A 102 14.74 0.79 -21.38
N GLY A 103 15.31 0.06 -20.41
CA GLY A 103 16.76 -0.21 -20.35
C GLY A 103 17.65 1.03 -20.20
N GLY A 104 17.11 2.13 -19.68
CA GLY A 104 17.82 3.42 -19.63
C GLY A 104 18.94 3.42 -18.58
N LYS A 105 20.20 3.56 -19.02
CA LYS A 105 21.37 3.59 -18.12
C LYS A 105 21.29 4.74 -17.10
N VAL A 106 21.70 4.45 -15.86
CA VAL A 106 21.89 5.45 -14.79
C VAL A 106 23.03 6.37 -15.20
N LYS A 107 22.77 7.67 -15.39
CA LYS A 107 23.84 8.68 -15.31
C LYS A 107 24.19 8.83 -13.84
N SER A 108 25.27 8.16 -13.43
CA SER A 108 25.96 8.42 -12.17
C SER A 108 26.59 9.80 -12.19
#